data_AF-A0A920A535-F1
#
_entry.id   AF-A0A920A535-F1
#
_cell.length_a   1.000
_cell.length_b   1.000
_cell.length_c   1.000
_cell.angle_alpha   90.00
_cell.angle_beta   90.00
_cell.angle_gamma   90.00
#
_symmetry.space_group_name_H-M   'P 1'
#
loop_
_entity.id
_entity.type
_entity.pdbx_description
1 polymer ?
#
loop_
_entity_poly.entity_id
_entity_poly.type
_entity_poly.pdbx_seq_one_letter_code
_entity_poly.pdbx_strand_id
1 'polypeptide(L)'
;MIADSRIELNMARLLTLQAAHMMDTVGNKVAASEIAQIKVAVPNIVCKIIDRAIQIHGGAGVSQVFPLSRMYAGMRTLRLADGPDEVHRRAVARYELGKHAVQDDQVESSEISRS
;
A
#
# COMPACT_ATOMS: atom_id res chain seq x y z
N MET A 1 5.22 -19.58 6.07
CA MET A 1 5.83 -18.47 6.85
C MET A 1 6.98 -17.80 6.11
N ILE A 2 8.11 -18.48 5.85
CA ILE A 2 9.27 -17.84 5.18
C ILE A 2 8.95 -17.51 3.71
N ALA A 3 8.36 -18.45 2.97
CA ALA A 3 7.99 -18.25 1.56
C ALA A 3 7.01 -17.07 1.41
N ASP A 4 5.96 -17.02 2.24
CA ASP A 4 4.97 -15.93 2.23
C ASP A 4 5.62 -14.58 2.49
N SER A 5 6.50 -14.50 3.50
CA SER A 5 7.23 -13.27 3.80
C SER A 5 8.12 -12.82 2.64
N ARG A 6 8.73 -13.76 1.89
CA ARG A 6 9.54 -13.44 0.71
C ARG A 6 8.69 -12.91 -0.44
N ILE A 7 7.55 -13.53 -0.70
CA ILE A 7 6.61 -13.13 -1.74
C ILE A 7 6.04 -11.74 -1.43
N GLU A 8 5.54 -11.54 -0.21
CA GLU A 8 4.99 -10.26 0.23
C GLU A 8 6.03 -9.14 0.22
N LEU A 9 7.27 -9.40 0.64
CA LEU A 9 8.37 -8.43 0.56
C LEU A 9 8.67 -8.01 -0.89
N ASN A 10 8.62 -8.95 -1.83
CA ASN A 10 8.81 -8.65 -3.25
C ASN A 10 7.66 -7.81 -3.80
N MET A 11 6.41 -8.14 -3.47
CA MET A 11 5.25 -7.31 -3.85
C MET A 11 5.36 -5.89 -3.30
N ALA A 12 5.70 -5.73 -2.02
CA ALA A 12 5.91 -4.43 -1.39
C ALA A 12 7.01 -3.63 -2.09
N ARG A 13 8.16 -4.26 -2.38
CA ARG A 13 9.28 -3.61 -3.06
C ARG A 13 8.90 -3.14 -4.46
N LEU A 14 8.25 -3.98 -5.26
CA LEU A 14 7.85 -3.62 -6.62
C LEU A 14 6.82 -2.49 -6.61
N LEU A 15 5.85 -2.52 -5.69
CA LEU A 15 4.88 -1.44 -5.55
C LEU A 15 5.55 -0.11 -5.15
N THR A 16 6.54 -0.14 -4.26
CA THR A 16 7.34 1.04 -3.91
C THR A 16 8.11 1.59 -5.10
N LEU A 17 8.78 0.73 -5.88
CA LEU A 17 9.52 1.16 -7.06
C LEU A 17 8.60 1.72 -8.15
N GLN A 18 7.41 1.15 -8.32
CA GLN A 18 6.39 1.67 -9.23
C GLN A 18 5.94 3.07 -8.81
N ALA A 19 5.64 3.29 -7.52
CA ALA A 19 5.26 4.61 -7.02
C ALA A 19 6.38 5.64 -7.22
N ALA A 20 7.63 5.27 -6.92
CA ALA A 20 8.80 6.13 -7.16
C ALA A 20 8.95 6.46 -8.65
N HIS A 21 8.85 5.47 -9.53
CA HIS A 21 8.90 5.68 -10.98
C HIS A 21 7.83 6.67 -11.45
N MET A 22 6.58 6.51 -10.99
CA MET A 22 5.49 7.44 -11.34
C MET A 22 5.75 8.86 -10.83
N MET A 23 6.30 9.02 -9.63
CA MET A 23 6.71 10.32 -9.11
C MET A 23 7.76 10.99 -10.01
N ASP A 24 8.74 10.22 -10.48
CA ASP A 24 9.82 10.72 -11.33
C ASP A 24 9.36 11.06 -12.75
N THR A 25 8.41 10.30 -13.32
CA THR A 25 8.02 10.46 -14.74
C THR A 25 6.85 11.42 -14.96
N VAL A 26 5.86 11.44 -14.04
CA VAL A 26 4.63 12.23 -14.21
C VAL A 26 4.37 13.20 -13.06
N GLY A 27 5.22 13.19 -12.03
CA GLY A 27 5.13 14.08 -10.88
C GLY A 27 4.13 13.61 -9.81
N ASN A 28 4.32 14.13 -8.59
CA ASN A 28 3.62 13.67 -7.39
C ASN A 28 2.09 13.85 -7.44
N LYS A 29 1.58 14.87 -8.15
CA LYS A 29 0.13 15.12 -8.24
C LYS A 29 -0.58 14.03 -9.04
N VAL A 30 0.04 13.56 -10.11
CA VAL A 30 -0.51 12.49 -10.95
C VAL A 30 -0.32 11.13 -10.28
N ALA A 31 0.86 10.91 -9.66
CA ALA A 31 1.20 9.68 -8.92
C ALA A 31 0.50 9.53 -7.55
N ALA A 32 -0.47 10.38 -7.22
CA ALA A 32 -1.07 10.45 -5.89
C ALA A 32 -1.76 9.13 -5.47
N SER A 33 -2.33 8.39 -6.42
CA SER A 33 -2.95 7.08 -6.15
C SER A 33 -1.90 6.05 -5.74
N GLU A 34 -0.79 5.97 -6.47
CA GLU A 34 0.30 5.02 -6.24
C GLU A 34 1.01 5.29 -4.91
N ILE A 35 1.22 6.57 -4.57
CA ILE A 35 1.74 6.99 -3.26
C ILE A 35 0.80 6.54 -2.13
N ALA A 36 -0.52 6.74 -2.28
CA ALA A 36 -1.49 6.30 -1.29
C ALA A 36 -1.54 4.77 -1.14
N GLN A 37 -1.40 4.03 -2.25
CA GLN A 37 -1.35 2.57 -2.23
C GLN A 37 -0.17 2.04 -1.42
N ILE A 38 1.06 2.55 -1.65
CA ILE A 38 2.24 2.09 -0.90
C ILE A 38 2.11 2.42 0.59
N LYS A 39 1.54 3.58 0.92
CA LYS A 39 1.39 4.06 2.30
C LYS A 39 0.49 3.14 3.12
N VAL A 40 -0.50 2.51 2.49
CA VAL A 40 -1.36 1.50 3.12
C VAL A 40 -0.70 0.13 3.08
N ALA A 41 -0.24 -0.32 1.91
CA ALA A 41 0.16 -1.70 1.70
C ALA A 41 1.44 -2.07 2.47
N VAL A 42 2.47 -1.22 2.42
CA VAL A 42 3.80 -1.55 2.94
C VAL A 42 3.78 -1.76 4.46
N PRO A 43 3.26 -0.83 5.30
CA PRO A 43 3.24 -1.06 6.75
C PRO A 43 2.44 -2.31 7.14
N ASN A 44 1.32 -2.58 6.46
CA ASN A 44 0.50 -3.76 6.72
C ASN A 44 1.22 -5.07 6.38
N ILE A 45 1.94 -5.12 5.25
CA ILE A 45 2.76 -6.28 4.86
C ILE A 45 3.90 -6.48 5.87
N VAL A 46 4.64 -5.42 6.20
CA VAL A 46 5.81 -5.52 7.08
C VAL A 46 5.39 -5.92 8.50
N CYS A 47 4.26 -5.43 9.02
CA CYS A 47 3.68 -5.93 10.27
C CYS A 47 3.48 -7.45 10.26
N LYS A 48 2.91 -8.01 9.19
CA LYS A 48 2.70 -9.48 9.06
C LYS A 48 4.02 -10.24 9.04
N ILE A 49 5.02 -9.72 8.33
CA ILE A 49 6.35 -10.35 8.25
C ILE A 49 7.02 -10.36 9.63
N ILE A 50 6.99 -9.23 10.35
CA ILE A 50 7.56 -9.12 11.70
C ILE A 50 6.81 -10.03 12.67
N ASP A 51 5.49 -10.09 12.61
CA ASP A 51 4.67 -10.96 13.46
C ASP A 51 5.02 -12.44 13.27
N ARG A 52 5.17 -12.89 12.02
CA ARG A 52 5.69 -14.24 11.71
C ARG A 52 7.09 -14.46 12.30
N ALA A 53 7.96 -13.45 12.26
CA ALA A 53 9.29 -13.54 12.86
C ALA A 53 9.21 -13.63 14.39
N ILE A 54 8.33 -12.88 15.05
CA ILE A 54 8.07 -12.98 16.50
C ILE A 54 7.65 -14.41 16.84
N GLN A 55 6.70 -14.97 16.10
CA GLN A 55 6.20 -16.32 16.33
C GLN A 55 7.31 -17.39 16.22
N ILE A 56 8.24 -17.27 15.27
CA ILE A 56 9.38 -18.18 15.11
C ILE A 56 10.34 -18.11 16.32
N HIS A 57 10.50 -16.92 16.93
CA HIS A 57 11.38 -16.71 18.09
C HIS A 57 10.70 -16.99 19.44
N GLY A 58 9.41 -17.37 19.45
CA GLY A 58 8.65 -17.64 20.68
C GLY A 58 8.64 -16.47 21.65
N GLY A 59 8.72 -16.75 22.96
CA GLY A 59 8.70 -15.72 24.00
C GLY A 59 9.85 -14.70 23.88
N ALA A 60 10.98 -15.07 23.28
CA ALA A 60 12.07 -14.15 23.04
C ALA A 60 11.70 -13.07 21.99
N GLY A 61 10.80 -13.37 21.05
CA GLY A 61 10.35 -12.44 20.01
C GLY A 61 9.59 -11.22 20.53
N VAL A 62 8.94 -11.34 21.70
CA VAL A 62 8.25 -10.21 22.38
C VAL A 62 9.10 -9.57 23.47
N SER A 63 10.32 -10.06 23.70
CA SER A 63 11.24 -9.56 24.72
C SER A 63 12.14 -8.43 24.16
N GLN A 64 13.16 -8.04 24.94
CA GLN A 64 14.23 -7.14 24.50
C GLN A 64 15.44 -7.87 23.89
N VAL A 65 15.42 -9.21 23.85
CA VAL A 65 16.51 -10.02 23.26
C VAL A 65 16.61 -9.78 21.75
N PHE A 66 15.46 -9.63 21.08
CA PHE A 66 15.38 -9.33 19.67
C PHE A 66 14.69 -7.97 19.44
N PRO A 67 15.03 -7.24 18.37
CA PRO A 67 14.41 -5.94 18.08
C PRO A 67 12.95 -6.05 17.57
N LEU A 68 12.40 -7.26 17.47
CA LEU A 68 11.14 -7.54 16.76
C LEU A 68 9.92 -6.83 17.36
N SER A 69 9.82 -6.77 18.68
CA SER A 69 8.74 -6.06 19.39
C SER A 69 8.73 -4.55 19.06
N ARG A 70 9.92 -3.92 19.08
CA ARG A 70 10.11 -2.52 18.69
C ARG A 70 9.80 -2.29 17.22
N MET A 71 10.26 -3.17 16.34
CA MET A 71 9.98 -3.09 14.90
C MET A 71 8.48 -3.17 14.60
N TYR A 72 7.77 -4.10 15.27
CA TYR A 72 6.32 -4.25 15.11
C TYR A 72 5.58 -2.99 15.54
N ALA A 73 5.93 -2.43 16.72
CA ALA A 73 5.36 -1.18 17.19
C ALA A 73 5.62 -0.03 16.22
N GLY A 74 6.84 0.10 15.70
CA GLY A 74 7.20 1.13 14.71
C GLY A 74 6.42 1.01 13.41
N MET A 75 6.21 -0.20 12.87
CA MET A 75 5.38 -0.37 11.68
C MET A 75 3.89 -0.11 11.97
N ARG A 76 3.43 -0.46 13.17
CA ARG A 76 2.05 -0.21 13.58
C ARG A 76 1.74 1.28 13.70
N THR A 77 2.69 2.11 14.12
CA THR A 77 2.49 3.57 14.17
C THR A 77 2.42 4.19 12.77
N LEU A 78 3.14 3.66 11.78
CA LEU A 78 3.07 4.14 10.40
C LEU A 78 1.71 3.92 9.73
N ARG A 79 0.85 3.09 10.29
CA ARG A 79 -0.56 2.96 9.86
C ARG A 79 -1.46 4.11 10.32
N LEU A 80 -0.93 5.00 11.15
CA LEU A 80 -1.61 6.19 11.68
C LEU A 80 -0.90 7.48 11.26
N ALA A 81 0.44 7.47 11.31
CA ALA A 81 1.28 8.60 10.88
C ALA A 81 1.07 8.91 9.39
N ASP A 82 1.20 10.18 9.00
CA ASP A 82 1.03 10.67 7.61
C ASP A 82 -0.30 10.27 6.95
N GLY A 83 -1.35 10.17 7.75
CA GLY A 83 -2.69 9.76 7.32
C GLY A 83 -2.97 8.29 7.65
N PRO A 84 -4.06 8.00 8.38
CA PRO A 84 -4.51 6.65 8.66
C PRO A 84 -4.81 5.85 7.39
N ASP A 85 -4.70 4.52 7.47
CA ASP A 85 -4.95 3.60 6.36
C ASP A 85 -6.29 3.88 5.65
N GLU A 86 -7.34 4.22 6.40
CA GLU A 86 -8.70 4.45 5.89
C GLU A 86 -8.79 5.69 4.99
N VAL A 87 -8.04 6.74 5.33
CA VAL A 87 -8.01 7.99 4.54
C VAL A 87 -7.38 7.72 3.18
N HIS A 88 -6.30 6.95 3.15
CA HIS A 88 -5.60 6.58 1.92
C HIS A 88 -6.39 5.57 1.09
N ARG A 89 -7.03 4.58 1.71
CA ARG A 89 -7.94 3.65 1.00
C ARG A 89 -9.09 4.40 0.32
N ARG A 90 -9.69 5.39 1.01
CA ARG A 90 -10.71 6.25 0.41
C ARG A 90 -10.16 7.04 -0.78
N ALA A 91 -8.94 7.56 -0.68
CA ALA A 91 -8.31 8.28 -1.79
C ALA A 91 -8.12 7.37 -3.01
N VAL A 92 -7.54 6.19 -2.82
CA VAL A 92 -7.36 5.18 -3.89
C VAL A 92 -8.70 4.80 -4.52
N ALA A 93 -9.73 4.54 -3.72
CA ALA A 93 -11.07 4.22 -4.23
C ALA A 93 -11.65 5.35 -5.09
N ARG A 94 -11.49 6.61 -4.70
CA ARG A 94 -11.94 7.75 -5.51
C ARG A 94 -11.20 7.85 -6.83
N TYR A 95 -9.87 7.67 -6.84
CA TYR A 95 -9.11 7.65 -8.09
C TYR A 95 -9.55 6.51 -9.00
N GLU A 96 -9.81 5.33 -8.44
CA GLU A 96 -10.21 4.17 -9.23
C GLU A 96 -11.61 4.34 -9.83
N LEU A 97 -12.59 4.78 -9.04
CA LEU A 97 -13.94 5.05 -9.54
C LEU A 97 -13.98 6.20 -10.54
N GLY A 98 -13.15 7.24 -10.35
CA GLY A 98 -13.06 8.38 -11.26
C GLY A 98 -12.59 8.00 -12.67
N LYS A 99 -11.79 6.94 -12.83
CA LYS A 99 -11.38 6.44 -14.16
C LYS A 99 -12.57 5.92 -14.97
N HIS A 100 -13.53 5.28 -14.29
CA HIS A 100 -14.67 4.62 -14.91
C HIS A 100 -15.83 5.59 -15.17
N ALA A 101 -16.05 6.55 -14.27
CA ALA A 101 -17.10 7.57 -14.46
C ALA A 101 -16.92 8.40 -15.74
N VAL A 102 -15.67 8.70 -16.12
CA VAL A 102 -15.37 9.40 -17.39
C VAL A 102 -15.61 8.50 -18.60
N GLN A 103 -15.52 7.19 -18.44
CA GLN A 103 -15.65 6.23 -19.54
C GLN A 103 -17.12 6.02 -19.92
N ASP A 104 -18.03 6.02 -18.95
CA ASP A 104 -19.48 5.98 -19.17
C ASP A 104 -19.94 7.20 -19.98
N ASP A 105 -19.48 8.42 -19.64
CA ASP A 105 -19.79 9.66 -20.38
C ASP A 105 -19.28 9.62 -21.84
N GLN A 106 -18.13 8.99 -22.09
CA GLN A 106 -17.55 8.85 -23.44
C GLN A 106 -18.32 7.82 -24.28
N VAL A 107 -18.77 6.73 -23.66
CA VAL A 107 -19.62 5.73 -24.32
C VAL A 107 -20.94 6.38 -24.71
N GLU A 108 -21.61 7.07 -23.78
CA GLU A 108 -22.89 7.73 -24.00
C GLU A 108 -22.78 8.83 -25.09
N SER A 109 -21.71 9.62 -25.08
CA SER A 109 -21.43 10.61 -26.13
C SER A 109 -21.16 9.99 -27.51
N SER A 110 -20.52 8.81 -27.55
CA SER A 110 -20.25 8.07 -28.79
C SER A 110 -21.48 7.40 -29.38
N GLU A 111 -22.46 7.04 -28.53
CA GLU A 111 -23.75 6.48 -28.94
C GLU A 111 -24.68 7.55 -29.50
N ILE A 112 -24.74 8.73 -28.88
CA ILE A 112 -25.50 9.90 -29.38
C ILE A 112 -24.98 10.39 -30.73
N SER A 113 -23.67 10.33 -30.97
CA SER A 113 -23.07 10.74 -32.26
C SER A 113 -23.31 9.75 -33.41
N ARG A 114 -23.83 8.54 -33.13
CA ARG A 114 -24.10 7.50 -34.14
C ARG A 114 -25.58 7.37 -34.52
N SER A 115 -26.47 8.08 -33.84
CA SER A 115 -27.91 8.21 -34.14
C SER A 115 -28.22 9.47 -34.94
#